data_AF-A0A8T6QKF9-F1
#
_entry.id   AF-A0A8T6QKF9-F1
#
_cell.length_a   1.000
_cell.length_b   1.000
_cell.length_c   1.000
_cell.angle_alpha   90.00
_cell.angle_beta   90.00
_cell.angle_gamma   90.00
#
_symmetry.space_group_name_H-M   'P 1'
#
loop_
_entity.id
_entity.type
_entity.pdbx_description
1 polymer ?
#
loop_
_entity_poly.entity_id
_entity_poly.type
_entity_poly.pdbx_seq_one_letter_code
_entity_poly.pdbx_strand_id
1 'polypeptide(L)'
;KESDSLEDRDVAHSQEKAIMALVDSQIGNFGRPAHVWFVSQLPKTRSGKMLRRTIQAICEGREPGDLTPIDDPASLDQIRQAMEE
;
A
#
# COMPACT_ATOMS: atom_id res chain seq x y z
N LYS A 1 -16.75 1.50 -10.80
CA LYS A 1 -16.34 2.10 -12.09
C LYS A 1 -14.82 2.01 -12.12
N GLU A 2 -14.30 0.81 -12.35
CA GLU A 2 -14.02 0.24 -13.68
C GLU A 2 -12.88 0.98 -14.37
N SER A 3 -11.67 0.55 -14.05
CA SER A 3 -10.47 0.70 -14.87
C SER A 3 -9.42 -0.27 -14.33
N ASP A 4 -9.70 -1.58 -14.46
CA ASP A 4 -8.64 -2.59 -14.51
C ASP A 4 -8.37 -2.84 -15.99
N SER A 5 -7.78 -1.84 -16.66
CA SER A 5 -7.32 -2.03 -18.02
C SER A 5 -5.99 -2.81 -17.99
N LEU A 6 -5.76 -3.68 -18.98
CA LEU A 6 -4.48 -4.39 -19.10
C LEU A 6 -3.28 -3.42 -19.16
N GLU A 7 -3.50 -2.21 -19.68
CA GLU A 7 -2.50 -1.14 -19.75
C GLU A 7 -2.12 -0.61 -18.36
N ASP A 8 -3.07 -0.48 -17.43
CA ASP A 8 -2.80 -0.01 -16.07
C ASP A 8 -1.91 -0.99 -15.30
N ARG A 9 -2.09 -2.30 -15.51
CA ARG A 9 -1.26 -3.35 -14.89
C ARG A 9 0.16 -3.37 -15.42
N ASP A 10 0.34 -3.21 -16.72
CA ASP A 10 1.68 -3.12 -17.33
C ASP A 10 2.44 -1.89 -16.83
N VAL A 11 1.75 -0.76 -16.71
CA VAL A 11 2.30 0.47 -16.13
C VAL A 11 2.69 0.24 -14.67
N ALA A 12 1.81 -0.33 -13.84
CA ALA A 12 2.08 -0.62 -12.43
C ALA A 12 3.32 -1.53 -12.26
N HIS A 13 3.45 -2.58 -13.08
CA HIS A 13 4.61 -3.48 -13.06
C HIS A 13 5.91 -2.75 -13.43
N SER A 14 5.86 -1.87 -14.43
CA SER A 14 7.02 -1.05 -14.80
C SER A 14 7.44 -0.10 -13.68
N GLN A 15 6.46 0.48 -12.98
CA GLN A 15 6.68 1.40 -11.86
C GLN A 15 7.21 0.68 -10.62
N GLU A 16 6.69 -0.51 -10.31
CA GLU A 16 7.20 -1.36 -9.23
C GLU A 16 8.69 -1.63 -9.40
N LYS A 17 9.12 -2.08 -10.59
CA LYS A 17 10.53 -2.32 -10.89
C LYS A 17 11.38 -1.06 -10.76
N ALA A 18 10.87 0.08 -11.24
CA ALA A 18 11.57 1.35 -11.15
C ALA A 18 11.76 1.79 -9.68
N ILE A 19 10.72 1.64 -8.85
CA ILE A 19 10.77 1.95 -7.41
C ILE A 19 11.76 1.02 -6.70
N MET A 20 11.72 -0.29 -6.97
CA MET A 20 12.66 -1.25 -6.38
C MET A 20 14.11 -0.93 -6.76
N ALA A 21 14.37 -0.61 -8.02
CA ALA A 21 15.71 -0.22 -8.49
C ALA A 21 16.19 1.09 -7.85
N LEU A 22 15.27 2.06 -7.67
CA LEU A 22 15.58 3.31 -7.00
C LEU A 22 15.98 3.07 -5.54
N VAL A 23 15.23 2.24 -4.82
CA VAL A 23 15.54 1.90 -3.42
C VAL A 23 16.88 1.16 -3.32
N ASP A 24 17.15 0.21 -4.22
CA ASP A 24 18.42 -0.50 -4.28
C ASP A 24 19.60 0.47 -4.53
N SER A 25 19.41 1.48 -5.40
CA SER A 25 20.45 2.48 -5.66
C SER A 25 20.71 3.44 -4.49
N GLN A 26 19.69 3.79 -3.70
CA GLN A 26 19.80 4.79 -2.63
C GLN A 26 20.14 4.20 -1.27
N ILE A 27 19.59 3.03 -0.96
CA ILE A 27 19.72 2.36 0.34
C ILE A 27 20.59 1.11 0.23
N GLY A 28 20.55 0.41 -0.90
CA GLY A 28 21.19 -0.89 -1.12
C GLY A 28 20.19 -2.04 -1.04
N ASN A 29 20.66 -3.26 -1.39
CA ASN A 29 19.77 -4.41 -1.57
C ASN A 29 18.93 -4.76 -0.33
N PHE A 30 19.43 -4.45 0.88
CA PHE A 30 18.76 -4.77 2.13
C PHE A 30 17.52 -3.90 2.37
N GLY A 31 17.46 -2.74 1.72
CA GLY A 31 16.31 -1.83 1.78
C GLY A 31 15.28 -2.13 0.71
N ARG A 32 15.59 -2.97 -0.28
CA ARG A 32 14.70 -3.24 -1.42
C ARG A 32 13.40 -3.89 -0.93
N PRO A 33 12.23 -3.30 -1.21
CA PRO A 33 10.96 -3.91 -0.82
C PRO A 33 10.73 -5.22 -1.57
N ALA A 34 10.02 -6.17 -0.94
CA ALA A 34 9.64 -7.42 -1.57
C ALA A 34 8.52 -7.23 -2.60
N HIS A 35 7.60 -6.30 -2.32
CA HIS A 35 6.44 -5.97 -3.15
C HIS A 35 6.15 -4.47 -3.06
N VAL A 36 5.58 -3.90 -4.12
CA VAL A 36 5.05 -2.54 -4.13
C VAL A 36 3.58 -2.57 -4.53
N TRP A 37 2.69 -2.33 -3.57
CA TRP A 37 1.25 -2.24 -3.81
C TRP A 37 0.84 -0.78 -4.06
N PHE A 38 0.11 -0.56 -5.15
CA PHE A 38 -0.44 0.74 -5.49
C PHE A 38 -1.85 0.87 -4.94
N VAL A 39 -2.08 1.91 -4.15
CA VAL A 39 -3.39 2.22 -3.56
C VAL A 39 -3.75 3.66 -3.88
N SER A 40 -5.05 3.93 -4.05
CA SER A 40 -5.53 5.29 -4.35
C SER A 40 -5.38 6.24 -3.17
N GLN A 41 -5.40 5.71 -1.94
CA GLN A 41 -5.27 6.50 -0.72
C GLN A 41 -4.69 5.69 0.44
N LEU A 42 -3.92 6.36 1.29
CA LEU A 42 -3.39 5.77 2.52
C LEU A 42 -4.33 6.04 3.71
N PRO A 43 -4.50 5.06 4.62
CA PRO A 43 -5.32 5.20 5.82
C PRO A 43 -4.71 6.23 6.75
N LYS A 44 -5.48 7.28 7.00
CA LYS A 44 -5.10 8.41 7.84
C LYS A 44 -6.17 8.62 8.91
N THR A 45 -5.74 9.16 10.04
CA THR A 45 -6.66 9.71 11.04
C THR A 45 -7.28 11.00 10.54
N ARG A 46 -8.37 11.47 11.17
CA ARG A 46 -8.95 12.81 10.93
C ARG A 46 -7.94 13.97 11.13
N SER A 47 -6.84 13.71 11.85
CA SER A 47 -5.73 14.66 12.03
C SER A 47 -4.65 14.59 10.94
N GLY A 48 -4.82 13.72 9.93
CA GLY A 48 -3.88 13.50 8.84
C GLY A 48 -2.72 12.53 9.15
N LYS A 49 -2.58 12.06 10.39
CA LYS A 49 -1.54 11.07 10.75
C LYS A 49 -1.80 9.74 10.04
N MET A 50 -0.77 9.22 9.36
CA MET A 50 -0.81 7.90 8.72
C MET A 50 -0.86 6.77 9.75
N LEU A 51 -1.79 5.84 9.57
CA LEU A 51 -2.01 4.71 10.47
C LEU A 51 -1.07 3.53 10.15
N ARG A 52 0.25 3.75 10.24
CA ARG A 52 1.25 2.74 9.89
C ARG A 52 1.10 1.42 10.65
N ARG A 53 0.78 1.47 11.95
CA ARG A 53 0.55 0.28 12.78
C ARG A 53 -0.61 -0.57 12.25
N THR A 54 -1.68 0.07 11.79
CA THR A 54 -2.85 -0.58 11.21
C THR A 54 -2.51 -1.25 9.88
N ILE A 55 -1.78 -0.55 9.01
CA ILE A 55 -1.29 -1.11 7.74
C ILE A 55 -0.46 -2.36 8.02
N GLN A 56 0.49 -2.26 8.95
CA GLN A 56 1.33 -3.39 9.35
C GLN A 56 0.50 -4.57 9.86
N ALA A 57 -0.49 -4.33 10.72
CA ALA A 57 -1.36 -5.40 11.23
C ALA A 57 -2.11 -6.10 10.10
N ILE A 58 -2.65 -5.36 9.13
CA ILE A 58 -3.31 -5.92 7.94
C ILE A 58 -2.32 -6.77 7.13
N CYS A 59 -1.12 -6.25 6.86
CA CYS A 59 -0.11 -6.99 6.10
C CYS A 59 0.34 -8.29 6.79
N GLU A 60 0.28 -8.32 8.12
CA GLU A 60 0.63 -9.49 8.93
C GLU A 60 -0.57 -10.41 9.24
N GLY A 61 -1.77 -10.11 8.71
CA GLY A 61 -2.99 -10.86 9.00
C GLY A 61 -3.48 -10.76 10.46
N ARG A 62 -3.03 -9.75 11.20
CA ARG A 62 -3.44 -9.47 12.59
C ARG A 62 -4.61 -8.49 12.65
N GLU A 63 -5.37 -8.55 13.74
CA GLU A 63 -6.45 -7.58 13.95
C GLU A 63 -5.90 -6.16 14.17
N PRO A 64 -6.38 -5.16 13.41
CA PRO A 64 -5.83 -3.80 13.43
C PRO A 64 -6.11 -2.95 14.69
N GLY A 65 -6.74 -3.51 15.74
CA GLY A 65 -7.03 -2.80 16.98
C GLY A 65 -8.06 -1.68 16.81
N ASP A 66 -8.00 -0.64 17.67
CA ASP A 66 -8.94 0.48 17.63
C ASP A 66 -8.71 1.40 16.41
N LEU A 67 -9.74 1.50 15.57
CA LEU A 67 -9.77 2.29 14.34
C LEU A 67 -10.70 3.50 14.42
N THR A 68 -11.25 3.81 15.61
CA THR A 68 -12.17 4.94 15.82
C THR A 68 -11.70 6.28 15.23
N PRO A 69 -10.40 6.67 15.25
CA PRO A 69 -9.96 7.95 14.71
C PRO A 69 -9.73 7.96 13.18
N ILE A 70 -10.03 6.87 12.47
CA ILE A 70 -9.83 6.79 11.01
C ILE A 70 -10.75 7.79 10.29
N ASP A 71 -10.21 8.40 9.23
CA ASP A 71 -10.94 9.34 8.39
C ASP A 71 -11.85 8.59 7.41
N ASP A 72 -11.26 7.67 6.63
CA ASP A 72 -11.97 6.85 5.66
C ASP A 72 -11.67 5.35 5.85
N PRO A 73 -12.63 4.56 6.35
CA PRO A 73 -12.50 3.11 6.48
C PRO A 73 -12.24 2.38 5.16
N ALA A 74 -12.73 2.88 4.01
CA ALA A 74 -12.59 2.21 2.72
C ALA A 74 -11.12 2.08 2.27
N SER A 75 -10.25 2.96 2.79
CA SER A 75 -8.80 2.87 2.56
C SER A 75 -8.18 1.56 3.09
N LEU A 76 -8.75 0.95 4.12
CA LEU A 76 -8.27 -0.32 4.66
C LEU A 76 -8.64 -1.49 3.76
N ASP A 77 -9.85 -1.45 3.19
CA ASP A 77 -10.33 -2.50 2.29
C ASP A 77 -9.56 -2.46 0.96
N GLN A 78 -9.23 -1.26 0.46
CA GLN A 78 -8.35 -1.12 -0.71
C GLN A 78 -6.97 -1.72 -0.50
N ILE A 79 -6.38 -1.55 0.70
CA ILE A 79 -5.09 -2.16 1.01
C ILE A 79 -5.20 -3.69 1.02
N ARG A 80 -6.26 -4.24 1.62
CA ARG A 80 -6.49 -5.69 1.63
C ARG A 80 -6.63 -6.24 0.21
N GLN A 81 -7.45 -5.58 -0.61
CA GLN A 81 -7.65 -5.97 -2.00
C GLN A 81 -6.34 -5.92 -2.79
N ALA A 82 -5.58 -4.83 -2.69
CA ALA A 82 -4.30 -4.69 -3.38
C ALA A 82 -3.24 -5.74 -2.96
N MET A 83 -3.39 -6.35 -1.78
CA MET A 83 -2.53 -7.45 -1.32
C MET A 83 -2.97 -8.83 -1.81
N GLU A 84 -4.25 -9.00 -2.16
CA GLU A 84 -4.82 -10.26 -2.62
C GLU A 84 -4.74 -10.42 -4.15
N GLU A 85 -4.61 -9.30 -4.87
CA GLU A 85 -4.35 -9.22 -6.33
C GLU A 85 -2.92 -9.61 -6.70
#